data_AF-A0A382LYQ6-F1
#
_entry.id   AF-A0A382LYQ6-F1
#
_cell.length_a   1.000
_cell.length_b   1.000
_cell.length_c   1.000
_cell.angle_alpha   90.00
_cell.angle_beta   90.00
_cell.angle_gamma   90.00
#
_symmetry.space_group_name_H-M   'P 1'
#
loop_
_entity.id
_entity.type
_entity.pdbx_description
1 polymer ?
#
loop_
_entity_poly.entity_id
_entity_poly.type
_entity_poly.pdbx_seq_one_letter_code
_entity_poly.pdbx_strand_id
1 'polypeptide(L)'
;MSCSAIFVFPGQGSQHLNMLSKGRIYDSALSSDHSDVVNYCSDLIENDVIKLIEEGPKELLDQTSITQPVLLLCSYLHYHEIKQKLNLNPCCMAGHSLGEYTALVAANSLSIISALKLVHKRGVLMETSPSGS
;
A
#
# COMPACT_ATOMS: atom_id res chain seq x y z
N MET A 1 13.23 18.30 -19.39
CA MET A 1 13.93 17.00 -19.44
C MET A 1 13.46 16.18 -18.25
N SER A 2 13.00 14.94 -18.46
CA SER A 2 12.65 14.03 -17.37
C SER A 2 13.92 13.39 -16.80
N CYS A 3 14.02 13.27 -15.48
CA CYS A 3 15.14 12.56 -14.85
C CYS A 3 14.84 11.05 -14.81
N SER A 4 15.87 10.21 -15.01
CA SER A 4 15.73 8.76 -14.80
C SER A 4 15.64 8.47 -13.30
N ALA A 5 14.71 7.61 -12.90
CA ALA A 5 14.50 7.25 -11.51
C ALA A 5 14.32 5.74 -11.33
N ILE A 6 14.77 5.24 -10.18
CA ILE A 6 14.49 3.87 -9.71
C ILE A 6 13.55 4.00 -8.51
N PHE A 7 12.44 3.27 -8.55
CA PHE A 7 11.51 3.19 -7.41
C PHE A 7 11.71 1.88 -6.67
N VAL A 8 11.86 1.97 -5.35
CA VAL A 8 11.96 0.80 -4.48
C VAL A 8 10.87 0.90 -3.42
N PHE A 9 10.03 -0.12 -3.33
CA PHE A 9 8.88 -0.13 -2.43
C PHE A 9 9.17 -0.98 -1.18
N PRO A 10 8.84 -0.47 0.02
CA PRO A 10 9.06 -1.20 1.27
C PRO A 10 8.09 -2.39 1.40
N GLY A 11 8.49 -3.35 2.23
CA GLY A 11 7.65 -4.48 2.62
C GLY A 11 7.08 -4.33 4.03
N GLN A 12 6.47 -5.41 4.53
CA GLN A 12 6.00 -5.50 5.91
C GLN A 12 7.11 -5.21 6.92
N GLY A 13 6.76 -4.54 8.02
CA GLY A 13 7.68 -4.03 9.05
C GLY A 13 7.84 -2.50 8.98
N SER A 14 7.47 -1.87 7.87
CA SER A 14 7.49 -0.40 7.74
C SER A 14 6.17 0.26 8.13
N GLN A 15 5.13 -0.49 8.48
CA GLN A 15 3.84 0.08 8.87
C GLN A 15 3.95 0.80 10.22
N HIS A 16 3.30 1.95 10.33
CA HIS A 16 3.16 2.68 11.57
C HIS A 16 1.90 3.55 11.54
N LEU A 17 1.41 3.92 12.72
CA LEU A 17 0.29 4.86 12.80
C LEU A 17 0.71 6.21 12.19
N ASN A 18 -0.26 6.91 11.62
CA ASN A 18 -0.08 8.20 10.94
C ASN A 18 0.83 8.13 9.69
N MET A 19 0.97 6.96 9.06
CA MET A 19 1.84 6.81 7.87
C MET A 19 1.26 7.42 6.59
N LEU A 20 0.02 7.91 6.60
CA LEU A 20 -0.48 8.77 5.53
C LEU A 20 0.03 10.21 5.64
N SER A 21 0.85 10.56 6.64
CA SER A 21 1.48 11.88 6.79
C SER A 21 0.50 13.05 6.59
N LYS A 22 -0.06 13.58 7.69
CA LYS A 22 -1.04 14.68 7.66
C LYS A 22 -0.73 15.75 6.61
N GLY A 23 -1.75 16.08 5.82
CA GLY A 23 -1.63 16.87 4.60
C GLY A 23 -1.73 15.98 3.37
N ARG A 24 -0.81 16.13 2.43
CA ARG A 24 -1.08 15.75 1.02
C ARG A 24 -1.43 14.28 0.78
N ILE A 25 -0.73 13.31 1.37
CA ILE A 25 -1.05 11.90 1.11
C ILE A 25 -2.38 11.53 1.79
N TYR A 26 -2.64 12.03 2.99
CA TYR A 26 -3.93 11.91 3.65
C TYR A 26 -5.07 12.53 2.82
N ASP A 27 -4.89 13.75 2.31
CA ASP A 27 -5.87 14.42 1.45
C ASP A 27 -6.09 13.65 0.13
N SER A 28 -5.02 13.08 -0.42
CA SER A 28 -5.06 12.22 -1.61
C SER A 28 -5.83 10.92 -1.36
N ALA A 29 -5.70 10.36 -0.16
CA ALA A 29 -6.47 9.18 0.25
C ALA A 29 -7.98 9.50 0.38
N LEU A 30 -8.32 10.73 0.77
CA LEU A 30 -9.70 11.20 0.90
C LEU A 30 -10.29 11.76 -0.40
N SER A 31 -9.50 11.85 -1.48
CA SER A 31 -9.94 12.42 -2.74
C SER A 31 -10.86 11.47 -3.52
N SER A 32 -11.68 12.02 -4.42
CA SER A 32 -12.53 11.23 -5.32
C SER A 32 -11.74 10.32 -6.25
N ASP A 33 -10.46 10.62 -6.51
CA ASP A 33 -9.63 9.86 -7.45
C ASP A 33 -9.20 8.50 -6.85
N HIS A 34 -9.19 8.39 -5.52
CA HIS A 34 -8.76 7.20 -4.80
C HIS A 34 -9.85 6.58 -3.92
N SER A 35 -11.02 7.22 -3.81
CA SER A 35 -12.11 6.76 -2.94
C SER A 35 -12.50 5.30 -3.18
N ASP A 36 -12.57 4.87 -4.45
CA ASP A 36 -12.94 3.50 -4.79
C ASP A 36 -11.91 2.48 -4.27
N VAL A 37 -10.63 2.81 -4.38
CA VAL A 37 -9.53 1.95 -3.93
C VAL A 37 -9.44 1.91 -2.40
N VAL A 38 -9.63 3.07 -1.76
CA VAL A 38 -9.64 3.19 -0.29
C VAL A 38 -10.82 2.44 0.30
N ASN A 39 -12.03 2.64 -0.23
CA ASN A 39 -13.23 1.92 0.17
C ASN A 39 -13.06 0.41 -0.04
N TYR A 40 -12.52 0.01 -1.21
CA TYR A 40 -12.26 -1.39 -1.48
C TYR A 40 -11.26 -2.02 -0.48
N CYS A 41 -10.22 -1.28 -0.08
CA CYS A 41 -9.30 -1.73 0.95
C CYS A 41 -10.00 -1.83 2.31
N SER A 42 -10.84 -0.88 2.67
CA SER A 42 -11.63 -0.91 3.91
C SER A 42 -12.56 -2.12 3.97
N ASP A 43 -13.26 -2.40 2.87
CA ASP A 43 -14.14 -3.56 2.74
C ASP A 43 -13.36 -4.88 2.89
N LEU A 44 -12.17 -4.96 2.29
CA LEU A 44 -11.31 -6.14 2.37
C LEU A 44 -10.82 -6.44 3.79
N ILE A 45 -10.50 -5.41 4.57
CA ILE A 45 -9.99 -5.57 5.94
C ILE A 45 -11.09 -5.49 7.00
N GLU A 46 -12.35 -5.34 6.58
CA GLU A 46 -13.53 -5.16 7.43
C GLU A 46 -13.35 -4.04 8.47
N ASN A 47 -12.65 -2.96 8.08
CA ASN A 47 -12.33 -1.83 8.95
C ASN A 47 -12.15 -0.56 8.11
N ASP A 48 -12.44 0.61 8.68
CA ASP A 48 -12.11 1.87 8.03
C ASP A 48 -10.58 2.01 7.96
N VAL A 49 -10.02 1.88 6.75
CA VAL A 49 -8.58 1.85 6.56
C VAL A 49 -7.91 3.16 6.95
N ILE A 50 -8.55 4.30 6.70
CA ILE A 50 -7.99 5.62 7.02
C ILE A 50 -7.97 5.80 8.54
N LYS A 51 -9.08 5.49 9.20
CA LYS A 51 -9.17 5.53 10.64
C LYS A 51 -8.18 4.59 11.30
N LEU A 52 -8.04 3.36 10.78
CA LEU A 52 -7.06 2.40 11.29
C LEU A 52 -5.63 2.92 11.17
N ILE A 53 -5.25 3.53 10.04
CA ILE A 53 -3.90 4.06 9.85
C ILE A 53 -3.64 5.24 10.78
N GLU A 54 -4.59 6.17 10.94
CA GLU A 54 -4.36 7.39 11.71
C GLU A 54 -4.58 7.22 13.23
N GLU A 55 -5.53 6.38 13.63
CA GLU A 55 -5.97 6.25 15.03
C GLU A 55 -5.64 4.90 15.66
N GLY A 56 -5.47 3.84 14.86
CA GLY A 56 -5.20 2.48 15.34
C GLY A 56 -6.46 1.68 15.67
N PRO A 57 -6.34 0.61 16.48
CA PRO A 57 -5.18 0.23 17.30
C PRO A 57 -4.00 -0.32 16.49
N LYS A 58 -2.77 -0.10 16.97
CA LYS A 58 -1.55 -0.55 16.28
C LYS A 58 -1.50 -2.07 16.14
N GLU A 59 -2.01 -2.78 17.13
CA GLU A 59 -2.04 -4.24 17.17
C GLU A 59 -2.87 -4.83 16.02
N LEU A 60 -3.95 -4.15 15.62
CA LEU A 60 -4.74 -4.52 14.45
C LEU A 60 -3.98 -4.20 13.16
N LEU A 61 -3.36 -3.01 13.08
CA LEU A 61 -2.54 -2.63 11.94
C LEU A 61 -1.35 -3.59 11.71
N ASP A 62 -0.83 -4.21 12.77
CA ASP A 62 0.28 -5.17 12.73
C ASP A 62 -0.15 -6.61 12.37
N GLN A 63 -1.45 -6.90 12.27
CA GLN A 63 -1.91 -8.19 11.76
C GLN A 63 -1.54 -8.31 10.28
N THR A 64 -0.88 -9.39 9.90
CA THR A 64 -0.29 -9.57 8.57
C THR A 64 -1.33 -9.53 7.44
N SER A 65 -2.55 -10.02 7.66
CA SER A 65 -3.67 -9.92 6.70
C SER A 65 -4.20 -8.49 6.51
N ILE A 66 -3.98 -7.62 7.50
CA ILE A 66 -4.34 -6.20 7.49
C ILE A 66 -3.17 -5.36 6.98
N THR A 67 -1.96 -5.57 7.51
CA THR A 67 -0.75 -4.82 7.17
C THR A 67 -0.45 -4.86 5.68
N GLN A 68 -0.59 -6.02 5.03
CA GLN A 68 -0.21 -6.18 3.63
C GLN A 68 -1.03 -5.32 2.66
N PRO A 69 -2.38 -5.39 2.64
CA PRO A 69 -3.17 -4.51 1.79
C PRO A 69 -3.00 -3.03 2.16
N VAL A 70 -2.87 -2.72 3.46
CA VAL A 70 -2.69 -1.35 3.94
C VAL A 70 -1.36 -0.73 3.48
N LEU A 71 -0.24 -1.46 3.57
CA LEU A 71 1.05 -0.99 3.08
C LEU A 71 1.07 -0.82 1.55
N LEU A 72 0.39 -1.71 0.83
CA LEU A 72 0.25 -1.60 -0.61
C LEU A 72 -0.52 -0.34 -0.98
N LEU A 73 -1.66 -0.08 -0.32
CA LEU A 73 -2.47 1.13 -0.51
C LEU A 73 -1.64 2.40 -0.25
N CYS A 74 -0.98 2.48 0.90
CA CYS A 74 -0.17 3.65 1.26
C CYS A 74 0.97 3.87 0.24
N SER A 75 1.66 2.82 -0.16
CA SER A 75 2.77 2.93 -1.13
C SER A 75 2.28 3.36 -2.52
N TYR A 76 1.11 2.87 -2.93
CA TYR A 76 0.44 3.28 -4.17
C TYR A 76 0.08 4.78 -4.16
N LEU A 77 -0.51 5.27 -3.07
CA LEU A 77 -0.85 6.69 -2.91
C LEU A 77 0.40 7.58 -2.95
N HIS A 78 1.46 7.21 -2.23
CA HIS A 78 2.74 7.93 -2.28
C HIS A 78 3.34 7.95 -3.68
N TYR A 79 3.30 6.83 -4.41
CA TYR A 79 3.79 6.75 -5.78
C TYR A 79 3.02 7.68 -6.71
N HIS A 80 1.68 7.68 -6.63
CA HIS A 80 0.83 8.56 -7.43
C HIS A 80 1.14 10.04 -7.18
N GLU A 81 1.27 10.44 -5.91
CA GLU A 81 1.60 11.82 -5.54
C GLU A 81 2.98 12.26 -6.02
N ILE A 82 3.98 11.36 -5.96
CA ILE A 82 5.32 11.63 -6.50
C ILE A 82 5.27 11.80 -8.02
N LYS A 83 4.56 10.91 -8.73
CA LYS A 83 4.44 10.92 -10.19
C LYS A 83 3.71 12.16 -10.71
N GLN A 84 2.71 12.65 -9.99
CA GLN A 84 1.99 13.88 -10.37
C GLN A 84 2.84 15.15 -10.19
N LYS A 85 3.74 15.18 -9.20
CA LYS A 85 4.53 16.37 -8.86
C LYS A 85 5.86 16.44 -9.57
N LEU A 86 6.48 15.30 -9.82
CA LEU A 86 7.82 15.23 -10.37
C LEU A 86 7.76 14.67 -11.79
N ASN A 87 8.47 15.33 -12.70
CA ASN A 87 8.64 14.85 -14.07
C ASN A 87 9.72 13.75 -14.12
N LEU A 88 9.41 12.59 -13.53
CA LEU A 88 10.28 11.42 -13.45
C LEU A 88 9.91 10.41 -14.53
N ASN A 89 10.93 9.75 -15.08
CA ASN A 89 10.77 8.59 -15.93
C ASN A 89 11.34 7.36 -15.19
N PRO A 90 10.48 6.50 -14.60
CA PRO A 90 10.92 5.28 -13.94
C PRO A 90 11.62 4.36 -14.94
N CYS A 91 12.91 4.08 -14.72
CA CYS A 91 13.66 3.12 -15.55
C CYS A 91 13.70 1.71 -14.93
N CYS A 92 13.42 1.60 -13.64
CA CYS A 92 13.31 0.33 -12.93
C CYS A 92 12.40 0.49 -11.70
N MET A 93 11.68 -0.57 -11.36
CA MET A 93 10.86 -0.66 -10.15
C MET A 93 11.16 -1.99 -9.46
N ALA A 94 11.33 -1.96 -8.15
CA ALA A 94 11.55 -3.13 -7.33
C ALA A 94 10.82 -2.99 -6.00
N GLY A 95 10.61 -4.10 -5.29
CA GLY A 95 10.08 -4.03 -3.95
C GLY A 95 10.49 -5.22 -3.11
N HIS A 96 10.57 -4.99 -1.80
CA HIS A 96 11.00 -6.02 -0.87
C HIS A 96 9.80 -6.82 -0.37
N SER A 97 9.73 -8.12 -0.69
CA SER A 97 8.64 -9.02 -0.25
C SER A 97 7.26 -8.46 -0.66
N LEU A 98 6.44 -7.97 0.28
CA LEU A 98 5.17 -7.31 -0.04
C LEU A 98 5.35 -6.14 -1.04
N GLY A 99 6.45 -5.39 -0.93
CA GLY A 99 6.69 -4.24 -1.81
C GLY A 99 6.76 -4.61 -3.30
N GLU A 100 7.05 -5.87 -3.64
CA GLU A 100 7.06 -6.33 -5.03
C GLU A 100 5.69 -6.18 -5.70
N TYR A 101 4.60 -6.43 -4.96
CA TYR A 101 3.24 -6.21 -5.46
C TYR A 101 2.96 -4.74 -5.75
N THR A 102 3.47 -3.83 -4.90
CA THR A 102 3.40 -2.39 -5.18
C THR A 102 4.19 -2.03 -6.43
N ALA A 103 5.39 -2.62 -6.62
CA ALA A 103 6.19 -2.40 -7.83
C ALA A 103 5.44 -2.84 -9.10
N LEU A 104 4.78 -4.01 -9.06
CA LEU A 104 3.96 -4.51 -10.16
C LEU A 104 2.77 -3.60 -10.47
N VAL A 105 2.12 -3.04 -9.43
CA VAL A 105 1.04 -2.06 -9.62
C VAL A 105 1.56 -0.75 -10.22
N ALA A 106 2.66 -0.21 -9.70
CA ALA A 106 3.28 1.01 -10.21
C ALA A 106 3.75 0.86 -11.67
N ALA A 107 4.16 -0.34 -12.06
CA ALA A 107 4.53 -0.70 -13.44
C ALA A 107 3.32 -1.01 -14.35
N ASN A 108 2.08 -0.87 -13.86
CA ASN A 108 0.83 -1.25 -14.54
C ASN A 108 0.75 -2.73 -14.96
N SER A 109 1.55 -3.61 -14.36
CA SER A 109 1.52 -5.05 -14.63
C SER A 109 0.41 -5.76 -13.85
N LEU A 110 -0.06 -5.16 -12.75
CA LEU A 110 -1.17 -5.66 -11.94
C LEU A 110 -2.10 -4.49 -11.59
N SER A 111 -3.41 -4.68 -11.67
CA SER A 111 -4.34 -3.64 -11.22
C SER A 111 -4.36 -3.53 -9.70
N ILE A 112 -4.53 -2.32 -9.17
CA ILE A 112 -4.54 -2.05 -7.73
C ILE A 112 -5.57 -2.92 -6.98
N ILE A 113 -6.78 -3.07 -7.51
CA ILE A 113 -7.83 -3.90 -6.91
C ILE A 113 -7.43 -5.38 -6.87
N SER A 114 -6.82 -5.90 -7.93
CA SER A 114 -6.34 -7.29 -7.96
C SER A 114 -5.18 -7.50 -6.99
N ALA A 115 -4.29 -6.51 -6.89
CA ALA A 115 -3.17 -6.54 -5.97
C ALA A 115 -3.65 -6.54 -4.51
N LEU A 116 -4.60 -5.67 -4.14
CA LEU A 116 -5.21 -5.65 -2.81
C LEU A 116 -5.81 -7.01 -2.42
N LYS A 117 -6.60 -7.63 -3.32
CA LYS A 117 -7.14 -8.99 -3.12
C LYS A 117 -6.03 -10.01 -2.88
N LEU A 118 -4.99 -9.96 -3.72
CA LEU A 118 -3.90 -10.92 -3.70
C LEU A 118 -3.06 -10.82 -2.42
N VAL A 119 -2.70 -9.60 -2.01
CA VAL A 119 -1.87 -9.39 -0.82
C VAL A 119 -2.66 -9.59 0.48
N HIS A 120 -3.96 -9.30 0.48
CA HIS A 120 -4.82 -9.69 1.61
C HIS A 120 -4.87 -11.21 1.75
N LYS A 121 -5.13 -11.93 0.64
CA LYS A 121 -5.13 -13.41 0.64
C LYS A 121 -3.77 -13.98 1.05
N ARG A 122 -2.68 -13.39 0.57
CA ARG A 122 -1.30 -13.74 0.97
C ARG A 122 -1.13 -13.56 2.49
N GLY A 123 -1.59 -12.45 3.05
CA GLY A 123 -1.49 -12.20 4.47
C GLY A 123 -2.27 -13.20 5.32
N VAL A 124 -3.51 -13.52 4.93
CA VAL A 124 -4.32 -14.56 5.60
C VAL A 124 -3.63 -15.93 5.55
N LEU A 125 -3.06 -16.31 4.41
CA LEU A 125 -2.34 -17.58 4.28
C LEU A 125 -1.07 -17.63 5.14
N MET A 126 -0.37 -16.50 5.29
CA MET A 126 0.80 -16.40 6.16
C MET A 126 0.43 -16.51 7.64
N GLU A 127 -0.66 -15.89 8.07
CA GLU A 127 -1.14 -15.97 9.47
C GLU A 127 -1.61 -17.36 9.86
N THR A 128 -2.25 -18.06 8.91
CA THR A 128 -2.77 -19.41 9.13
C THR A 128 -1.74 -20.50 8.92
N SER A 129 -0.54 -20.15 8.45
CA SER A 129 0.56 -21.11 8.30
C SER A 129 1.02 -21.60 9.67
N PRO A 130 1.31 -22.91 9.82
CA PRO A 130 2.02 -23.40 10.98
C PRO A 130 3.35 -22.66 11.17
N SER A 131 3.77 -22.48 12.42
CA SER A 131 5.11 -21.98 12.72
C SER A 131 6.15 -22.86 12.03
N GLY A 132 7.15 -22.22 11.42
CA GLY A 132 8.31 -22.93 10.89
C GLY A 132 9.00 -23.73 12.00
N SER A 133 9.51 -24.90 11.64
CA SER A 133 10.33 -25.76 12.49
C SER A 133 11.69 -25.14 12.81
#